data_AF-A0A7G6WJ00-F1
#
_entry.id   AF-A0A7G6WJ00-F1
#
_cell.length_a   1.000
_cell.length_b   1.000
_cell.length_c   1.000
_cell.angle_alpha   90.00
_cell.angle_beta   90.00
_cell.angle_gamma   90.00
#
_symmetry.space_group_name_H-M   'P 1'
#
loop_
_entity.id
_entity.type
_entity.pdbx_description
1 polymer ?
#
loop_
_entity_poly.entity_id
_entity_poly.type
_entity_poly.pdbx_seq_one_letter_code
_entity_poly.pdbx_strand_id
1 'polypeptide(L)'
;MSRSEPQQPATGTVMTDPVRYPSSASVPFRTKRGLALVLMTLLVPGSAQIVAGDRKLGRVALRVTLSAWALLAVTLLLLAVNRSLLINILTNPFASLVIILVLVALALGWAFLFINTLRLIRPVLLAPAARPAVGIALVLALVLSSGTLGYAAYLLNVGRNAIGSIFAGGPTIDPADGRYNFLMMGGDAGDDRTGRRPDSLSVLSVDAKTGETAIISVPRNLQNAQFSEGSPMRKIYPDGYDCGDECLINAINTEVTNDYADLYPGVDDPGAQATLEAVSGTLGITVQAYVLVDMAGFAKLIDAMGGIKIKAGGWVPMSGFFDEVTRTHGMPLGWIPAGDQTLDGEHALWYGRSREYVDDYSRIQRQQCVQQAMLKQLDPPTLLSKFEDIASAGTKVVESNISSSQLGSFVDLATKAKGQEVKRLTIGPPDFDASFSTVPDFDIIHAKVNQLLASASGPQAAAPVDSMVQASSVGGGLQASSPLRPAAGLPAGSAAQQTPPPSSDFTPVTTTPDGEPITEELLSQLKREGNEEAIRQLVATNGKCAPL
;
A
#
# COMPACT_ATOMS: atom_id res chain seq x y z
N MET A 1 53.39 30.23 85.01
CA MET A 1 52.19 29.39 85.24
C MET A 1 50.99 30.30 85.06
N SER A 2 50.05 30.17 84.13
CA SER A 2 49.69 29.10 83.19
C SER A 2 49.30 29.79 81.87
N ARG A 3 49.82 29.32 80.74
CA ARG A 3 49.47 29.84 79.40
C ARG A 3 48.15 29.21 78.95
N SER A 4 47.25 30.07 78.51
CA SER A 4 46.01 29.75 77.79
C SER A 4 46.29 28.97 76.50
N GLU A 5 45.74 27.76 76.40
CA GLU A 5 45.61 27.02 75.14
C GLU A 5 44.47 27.61 74.30
N PRO A 6 44.68 27.89 73.01
CA PRO A 6 43.59 28.12 72.07
C PRO A 6 43.00 26.79 71.61
N GLN A 7 41.70 26.59 71.85
CA GLN A 7 40.90 25.52 71.26
C GLN A 7 41.00 25.57 69.73
N GLN A 8 41.53 24.49 69.14
CA GLN A 8 41.48 24.26 67.70
C GLN A 8 40.02 24.05 67.24
N PRO A 9 39.60 24.62 66.10
CA PRO A 9 38.30 24.34 65.53
C PRO A 9 38.22 22.88 65.06
N ALA A 10 37.14 22.20 65.43
CA ALA A 10 36.85 20.84 65.00
C ALA A 10 36.95 20.74 63.47
N THR A 11 37.92 19.97 62.99
CA THR A 11 38.09 19.64 61.58
C THR A 11 36.88 18.84 61.11
N GLY A 12 36.06 19.48 60.26
CA GLY A 12 34.95 18.81 59.61
C GLY A 12 35.43 17.55 58.89
N THR A 13 34.79 16.42 59.17
CA THR A 13 35.01 15.13 58.53
C THR A 13 35.18 15.29 57.02
N VAL A 14 36.41 15.11 56.53
CA VAL A 14 36.73 15.11 55.11
C VAL A 14 36.02 13.92 54.48
N MET A 15 34.98 14.18 53.69
CA MET A 15 34.27 13.10 53.00
C MET A 15 35.17 12.52 51.89
N THR A 16 35.58 11.26 52.03
CA THR A 16 36.60 10.62 51.20
C THR A 16 36.07 9.81 50.03
N ASP A 17 34.75 9.58 49.93
CA ASP A 17 34.17 8.80 48.82
C ASP A 17 34.34 9.55 47.48
N PRO A 18 35.24 9.09 46.59
CA PRO A 18 35.56 9.79 45.35
C PRO A 18 34.42 9.72 44.32
N VAL A 19 33.41 8.86 44.56
CA VAL A 19 32.23 8.71 43.69
C VAL A 19 31.21 9.81 43.98
N ARG A 20 31.00 10.20 45.25
CA ARG A 20 30.11 11.30 45.64
C ARG A 20 30.81 12.65 45.73
N TYR A 21 32.08 12.66 46.14
CA TYR A 21 32.88 13.85 46.38
C TYR A 21 34.13 13.86 45.49
N PRO A 22 34.01 14.15 44.18
CA PRO A 22 35.10 13.99 43.22
C PRO A 22 36.27 14.96 43.40
N SER A 23 36.16 15.96 44.29
CA SER A 23 37.22 16.96 44.56
C SER A 23 38.49 16.36 45.15
N SER A 24 38.39 15.23 45.86
CA SER A 24 39.54 14.52 46.47
C SER A 24 40.21 13.52 45.53
N ALA A 25 39.60 13.20 44.38
CA ALA A 25 40.09 12.18 43.45
C ALA A 25 41.10 12.72 42.42
N SER A 26 41.92 11.85 41.82
CA SER A 26 42.84 12.22 40.75
C SER A 26 42.13 12.59 39.45
N VAL A 27 42.75 13.42 38.61
CA VAL A 27 42.16 13.90 37.34
C VAL A 27 41.76 12.75 36.40
N PRO A 28 42.57 11.70 36.17
CA PRO A 28 42.16 10.56 35.34
C PRO A 28 40.95 9.81 35.90
N PHE A 29 40.86 9.70 37.24
CA PHE A 29 39.72 9.06 37.91
C PHE A 29 38.43 9.86 37.72
N ARG A 30 38.50 11.20 37.80
CA ARG A 30 37.34 12.08 37.55
C ARG A 30 36.80 11.95 36.12
N THR A 31 37.69 11.80 35.14
CA THR A 31 37.29 11.57 33.74
C THR A 31 36.61 10.22 33.55
N LYS A 32 37.18 9.13 34.09
CA LYS A 32 36.57 7.80 34.06
C LYS A 32 35.20 7.79 34.76
N ARG A 33 35.11 8.43 35.93
CA ARG A 33 33.84 8.63 36.65
C ARG A 33 32.82 9.38 35.80
N GLY A 34 33.23 10.46 35.13
CA GLY A 34 32.34 11.26 34.28
C GLY A 34 31.69 10.41 33.18
N LEU A 35 32.51 9.65 32.44
CA LEU A 35 32.03 8.73 31.41
C LEU A 35 31.17 7.59 31.98
N ALA A 36 31.54 7.03 33.13
CA ALA A 36 30.75 6.00 33.80
C ALA A 36 29.35 6.52 34.19
N LEU A 37 29.23 7.77 34.66
CA LEU A 37 27.94 8.36 34.99
C LEU A 37 27.07 8.60 33.74
N VAL A 38 27.67 8.97 32.61
CA VAL A 38 26.97 9.06 31.31
C VAL A 38 26.44 7.68 30.90
N LEU A 39 27.29 6.65 30.92
CA LEU A 39 26.91 5.27 30.58
C LEU A 39 25.82 4.72 31.51
N MET A 40 25.93 4.97 32.81
CA MET A 40 24.91 4.61 33.80
C MET A 40 23.56 5.26 33.46
N THR A 41 23.56 6.55 33.12
CA THR A 41 22.33 7.27 32.75
C THR A 41 21.75 6.77 31.42
N LEU A 42 22.61 6.36 30.49
CA LEU A 42 22.21 5.81 29.18
C LEU A 42 21.65 4.39 29.26
N LEU A 43 22.22 3.52 30.09
CA LEU A 43 21.79 2.12 30.17
C LEU A 43 20.65 1.91 31.17
N VAL A 44 20.73 2.57 32.33
CA VAL A 44 19.76 2.43 33.42
C VAL A 44 19.47 3.80 34.02
N PRO A 45 18.50 4.55 33.46
CA PRO A 45 18.17 5.89 33.92
C PRO A 45 17.82 5.90 35.42
N GLY A 46 18.42 6.83 36.16
CA GLY A 46 18.32 6.92 37.62
C GLY A 46 19.48 6.28 38.39
N SER A 47 20.24 5.37 37.78
CA SER A 47 21.36 4.69 38.45
C SER A 47 22.50 5.66 38.84
N ALA A 48 22.86 6.59 37.96
CA ALA A 48 23.86 7.63 38.24
C ALA A 48 23.48 8.51 39.44
N GLN A 49 22.18 8.82 39.59
CA GLN A 49 21.64 9.62 40.68
C GLN A 49 21.66 8.86 42.01
N ILE A 50 21.42 7.55 42.02
CA ILE A 50 21.55 6.72 43.24
C ILE A 50 23.01 6.71 43.73
N VAL A 51 23.94 6.49 42.80
CA VAL A 51 25.35 6.31 43.09
C VAL A 51 26.00 7.64 43.51
N ALA A 52 25.87 8.68 42.69
CA ALA A 52 26.61 9.93 42.85
C ALA A 52 25.77 11.15 43.26
N GLY A 53 24.44 11.04 43.34
CA GLY A 53 23.52 12.16 43.57
C GLY A 53 22.43 11.90 44.61
N ASP A 54 21.24 12.44 44.33
CA ASP A 54 20.05 12.27 45.19
C ASP A 54 19.42 10.89 45.01
N ARG A 55 19.39 10.12 46.10
CA ARG A 55 18.80 8.78 46.17
C ARG A 55 17.28 8.77 46.04
N LYS A 56 16.57 9.86 46.35
CA LYS A 56 15.12 9.95 46.13
C LYS A 56 14.82 10.04 44.64
N LEU A 57 15.45 10.99 43.94
CA LEU A 57 15.34 11.13 42.49
C LEU A 57 15.74 9.84 41.76
N GLY A 58 16.88 9.27 42.14
CA GLY A 58 17.36 8.02 41.54
C GLY A 58 16.41 6.84 41.72
N ARG A 59 15.78 6.68 42.89
CA ARG A 59 14.78 5.61 43.13
C ARG A 59 13.51 5.79 42.31
N VAL A 60 13.02 7.03 42.18
CA VAL A 60 11.84 7.33 41.35
C VAL A 60 12.13 7.02 39.89
N ALA A 61 13.26 7.51 39.36
CA ALA A 61 13.69 7.22 38.00
C ALA A 61 13.86 5.72 37.75
N LEU A 62 14.47 4.98 38.68
CA LEU A 62 14.66 3.54 38.53
C LEU A 62 13.33 2.76 38.51
N ARG A 63 12.32 3.18 39.28
CA ARG A 63 10.96 2.59 39.21
C ARG A 63 10.33 2.81 37.84
N VAL A 64 10.48 4.01 37.27
CA VAL A 64 10.01 4.31 35.91
C VAL A 64 10.74 3.44 34.89
N THR A 65 12.07 3.32 34.98
CA THR A 65 12.88 2.45 34.11
C THR A 65 12.42 0.99 34.16
N LEU A 66 12.27 0.43 35.35
CA LEU A 66 11.82 -0.96 35.51
C LEU A 66 10.39 -1.17 34.97
N SER A 67 9.51 -0.19 35.16
CA SER A 67 8.15 -0.23 34.60
C SER A 67 8.17 -0.17 33.07
N ALA A 68 9.01 0.68 32.49
CA ALA A 68 9.20 0.76 31.04
C ALA A 68 9.76 -0.54 30.46
N TRP A 69 10.70 -1.19 31.14
CA TRP A 69 11.21 -2.50 30.72
C TRP A 69 10.16 -3.61 30.85
N ALA A 70 9.36 -3.62 31.91
CA ALA A 70 8.26 -4.56 32.05
C ALA A 70 7.22 -4.37 30.92
N LEU A 71 6.87 -3.12 30.61
CA LEU A 71 5.99 -2.80 29.48
C LEU A 71 6.61 -3.22 28.14
N LEU A 72 7.91 -2.98 27.93
CA LEU A 72 8.61 -3.43 26.72
C LEU A 72 8.58 -4.96 26.59
N ALA A 73 8.79 -5.70 27.69
CA ALA A 73 8.70 -7.15 27.68
C ALA A 73 7.28 -7.65 27.35
N VAL A 74 6.24 -7.00 27.89
CA VAL A 74 4.84 -7.28 27.53
C VAL A 74 4.58 -6.98 26.05
N THR A 75 5.06 -5.84 25.53
CA THR A 75 4.92 -5.48 24.12
C THR A 75 5.61 -6.49 23.20
N LEU A 76 6.82 -6.94 23.55
CA LEU A 76 7.54 -7.98 22.79
C LEU A 76 6.83 -9.33 22.84
N LEU A 77 6.24 -9.69 23.99
CA LEU A 77 5.43 -10.90 24.12
C LEU A 77 4.16 -10.80 23.25
N LEU A 78 3.48 -9.66 23.26
CA LEU A 78 2.31 -9.42 22.40
C LEU A 78 2.70 -9.49 20.92
N LEU A 79 3.83 -8.93 20.52
CA LEU A 79 4.34 -9.01 19.14
C LEU A 79 4.63 -10.47 18.70
N ALA A 80 4.98 -11.34 19.64
CA ALA A 80 5.19 -12.77 19.36
C ALA A 80 3.89 -13.58 19.35
N VAL A 81 2.94 -13.27 20.25
CA VAL A 81 1.73 -14.09 20.48
C VAL A 81 0.51 -13.58 19.73
N ASN A 82 0.30 -12.25 19.69
CA ASN A 82 -0.87 -11.63 19.09
C ASN A 82 -0.54 -10.23 18.52
N ARG A 83 -0.02 -10.23 17.28
CA ARG A 83 0.36 -9.01 16.55
C ARG A 83 -0.84 -8.11 16.27
N SER A 84 -1.96 -8.68 15.84
CA SER A 84 -3.21 -7.93 15.61
C SER A 84 -3.62 -7.07 16.80
N LEU A 85 -3.57 -7.60 18.04
CA LEU A 85 -3.93 -6.86 19.24
C LEU A 85 -3.01 -5.65 19.47
N LEU A 86 -1.70 -5.84 19.28
CA LEU A 86 -0.73 -4.76 19.43
C LEU A 86 -0.98 -3.66 18.40
N ILE A 87 -1.22 -4.02 17.14
CA ILE A 87 -1.53 -3.06 16.07
C ILE A 87 -2.84 -2.34 16.37
N ASN A 88 -3.89 -3.03 16.83
CA ASN A 88 -5.16 -2.39 17.19
C ASN A 88 -4.99 -1.39 18.35
N ILE A 89 -4.14 -1.70 19.34
CA ILE A 89 -3.81 -0.74 20.41
C ILE A 89 -3.06 0.49 19.84
N LEU A 90 -2.11 0.27 18.92
CA LEU A 90 -1.31 1.35 18.32
C LEU A 90 -2.09 2.21 17.33
N THR A 91 -3.10 1.64 16.66
CA THR A 91 -3.95 2.34 15.67
C THR A 91 -5.19 2.97 16.31
N ASN A 92 -5.57 2.54 17.52
CA ASN A 92 -6.67 3.17 18.25
C ASN A 92 -6.36 4.64 18.58
N PRO A 93 -7.26 5.60 18.27
CA PRO A 93 -6.98 7.03 18.41
C PRO A 93 -6.69 7.50 19.84
N PHE A 94 -7.28 6.85 20.85
CA PHE A 94 -7.10 7.21 22.26
C PHE A 94 -5.83 6.55 22.83
N ALA A 95 -5.67 5.25 22.64
CA ALA A 95 -4.51 4.52 23.14
C ALA A 95 -3.20 5.05 22.53
N SER A 96 -3.18 5.33 21.22
CA SER A 96 -2.03 5.97 20.55
C SER A 96 -1.68 7.33 21.15
N LEU A 97 -2.67 8.17 21.46
CA LEU A 97 -2.44 9.47 22.11
C LEU A 97 -1.83 9.31 23.51
N VAL A 98 -2.32 8.37 24.31
CA VAL A 98 -1.75 8.06 25.63
C VAL A 98 -0.30 7.58 25.49
N ILE A 99 -0.02 6.69 24.53
CA ILE A 99 1.35 6.20 24.27
C ILE A 99 2.28 7.34 23.86
N ILE A 100 1.84 8.24 22.98
CA ILE A 100 2.60 9.43 22.56
C ILE A 100 2.93 10.30 23.78
N LEU A 101 1.95 10.60 24.63
CA LEU A 101 2.17 11.39 25.84
C LEU A 101 3.15 10.72 26.80
N VAL A 102 3.06 9.40 26.97
CA VAL A 102 4.00 8.62 27.79
C VAL A 102 5.41 8.69 27.21
N LEU A 103 5.58 8.50 25.89
CA LEU A 103 6.89 8.59 25.24
C LEU A 103 7.51 9.98 25.37
N VAL A 104 6.72 11.04 25.21
CA VAL A 104 7.17 12.43 25.43
C VAL A 104 7.59 12.64 26.88
N ALA A 105 6.80 12.16 27.85
CA ALA A 105 7.13 12.27 29.27
C ALA A 105 8.42 11.50 29.62
N LEU A 106 8.61 10.31 29.06
CA LEU A 106 9.83 9.52 29.21
C LEU A 106 11.04 10.22 28.57
N ALA A 107 10.89 10.79 27.37
CA ALA A 107 11.94 11.54 26.69
C ALA A 107 12.38 12.77 27.53
N LEU A 108 11.43 13.57 28.01
CA LEU A 108 11.70 14.74 28.84
C LEU A 108 12.32 14.34 30.20
N GLY A 109 11.81 13.27 30.83
CA GLY A 109 12.34 12.75 32.08
C GLY A 109 13.77 12.26 31.94
N TRP A 110 14.08 11.55 30.85
CA TRP A 110 15.43 11.06 30.58
C TRP A 110 16.40 12.20 30.25
N ALA A 111 15.95 13.20 29.47
CA ALA A 111 16.71 14.42 29.22
C ALA A 111 17.04 15.17 30.51
N PHE A 112 16.06 15.30 31.40
CA PHE A 112 16.26 15.88 32.74
C PHE A 112 17.32 15.10 33.54
N LEU A 113 17.31 13.76 33.49
CA LEU A 113 18.33 12.95 34.15
C LEU A 113 19.73 13.19 33.57
N PHE A 114 19.88 13.36 32.24
CA PHE A 114 21.16 13.73 31.64
C PHE A 114 21.64 15.11 32.05
N ILE A 115 20.76 16.12 32.11
CA ILE A 115 21.10 17.46 32.61
C ILE A 115 21.55 17.37 34.08
N ASN A 116 20.86 16.57 34.89
CA ASN A 116 21.29 16.33 36.26
C ASN A 116 22.63 15.57 36.32
N THR A 117 22.86 14.60 35.44
CA THR A 117 24.13 13.89 35.32
C THR A 117 25.27 14.84 34.96
N LEU A 118 25.06 15.82 34.06
CA LEU A 118 26.03 16.88 33.78
C LEU A 118 26.41 17.66 35.06
N ARG A 119 25.43 17.99 35.90
CA ARG A 119 25.67 18.61 37.22
C ARG A 119 26.49 17.71 38.15
N LEU A 120 26.26 16.39 38.14
CA LEU A 120 27.01 15.41 38.96
C LEU A 120 28.44 15.17 38.46
N ILE A 121 28.68 15.33 37.15
CA ILE A 121 30.01 15.21 36.53
C ILE A 121 30.91 16.37 36.95
N ARG A 122 30.34 17.58 37.15
CA ARG A 122 31.07 18.83 37.45
C ARG A 122 32.19 19.10 36.44
N PRO A 123 31.87 19.50 35.19
CA PRO A 123 32.82 19.55 34.07
C PRO A 123 34.08 20.39 34.33
N VAL A 124 33.97 21.43 35.16
CA VAL A 124 35.08 22.30 35.56
C VAL A 124 36.22 21.50 36.23
N LEU A 125 35.91 20.42 36.94
CA LEU A 125 36.87 19.57 37.65
C LEU A 125 37.60 18.55 36.76
N LEU A 126 37.17 18.41 35.49
CA LEU A 126 37.79 17.53 34.51
C LEU A 126 39.05 18.17 33.90
N ALA A 127 39.94 17.32 33.37
CA ALA A 127 41.07 17.77 32.55
C ALA A 127 40.57 18.62 31.38
N PRO A 128 41.25 19.73 31.00
CA PRO A 128 40.84 20.58 29.88
C PRO A 128 40.57 19.81 28.58
N ALA A 129 41.43 18.83 28.26
CA ALA A 129 41.28 17.99 27.07
C ALA A 129 40.10 16.98 27.13
N ALA A 130 39.65 16.62 28.34
CA ALA A 130 38.58 15.63 28.53
C ALA A 130 37.17 16.26 28.57
N ARG A 131 37.07 17.58 28.84
CA ARG A 131 35.80 18.33 28.87
C ARG A 131 34.99 18.18 27.57
N PRO A 132 35.54 18.42 26.37
CA PRO A 132 34.77 18.28 25.13
C PRO A 132 34.34 16.83 24.90
N ALA A 133 35.21 15.86 25.17
CA ALA A 133 34.89 14.44 24.96
C ALA A 133 33.70 13.97 25.82
N VAL A 134 33.67 14.33 27.11
CA VAL A 134 32.55 14.00 28.00
C VAL A 134 31.27 14.75 27.62
N GLY A 135 31.39 16.01 27.19
CA GLY A 135 30.26 16.80 26.68
C GLY A 135 29.64 16.17 25.43
N ILE A 136 30.46 15.81 24.43
CA ILE A 136 30.02 15.12 23.21
C ILE A 136 29.38 13.78 23.55
N ALA A 137 30.01 12.97 24.41
CA ALA A 137 29.43 11.69 24.82
C ALA A 137 28.06 11.84 25.49
N LEU A 138 27.88 12.88 26.32
CA LEU A 138 26.59 13.17 26.97
C LEU A 138 25.53 13.61 25.95
N VAL A 139 25.88 14.47 25.00
CA VAL A 139 24.96 14.91 23.93
C VAL A 139 24.57 13.73 23.04
N LEU A 140 25.53 12.91 22.62
CA LEU A 140 25.25 11.70 21.83
C LEU A 140 24.35 10.73 22.60
N ALA A 141 24.62 10.51 23.89
CA ALA A 141 23.78 9.66 24.73
C ALA A 141 22.35 10.24 24.89
N LEU A 142 22.23 11.55 25.04
CA LEU A 142 20.94 12.26 25.12
C LEU A 142 20.14 12.11 23.81
N VAL A 143 20.78 12.35 22.66
CA VAL A 143 20.16 12.21 21.33
C VAL A 143 19.75 10.76 21.08
N LEU A 144 20.62 9.80 21.37
CA LEU A 144 20.35 8.37 21.17
C LEU A 144 19.18 7.86 22.04
N SER A 145 18.98 8.42 23.23
CA SER A 145 17.93 7.99 24.14
C SER A 145 16.67 8.86 24.03
N SER A 146 16.75 10.09 24.54
CA SER A 146 15.62 11.03 24.60
C SER A 146 15.18 11.46 23.20
N GLY A 147 16.14 11.65 22.27
CA GLY A 147 15.84 11.95 20.87
C GLY A 147 15.09 10.82 20.19
N THR A 148 15.51 9.56 20.37
CA THR A 148 14.81 8.38 19.81
C THR A 148 13.38 8.24 20.35
N LEU A 149 13.16 8.46 21.65
CA LEU A 149 11.79 8.43 22.21
C LEU A 149 10.92 9.57 21.69
N GLY A 150 11.49 10.78 21.57
CA GLY A 150 10.79 11.92 20.99
C GLY A 150 10.44 11.69 19.51
N TYR A 151 11.37 11.12 18.74
CA TYR A 151 11.15 10.76 17.34
C TYR A 151 10.12 9.63 17.19
N ALA A 152 10.14 8.62 18.06
CA ALA A 152 9.11 7.58 18.09
C ALA A 152 7.73 8.15 18.38
N ALA A 153 7.61 9.12 19.31
CA ALA A 153 6.37 9.82 19.59
C ALA A 153 5.89 10.64 18.37
N TYR A 154 6.81 11.30 17.67
CA TYR A 154 6.53 12.02 16.42
C TYR A 154 5.99 11.08 15.33
N LEU A 155 6.69 9.97 15.06
CA LEU A 155 6.26 9.00 14.05
C LEU A 155 4.90 8.38 14.39
N LEU A 156 4.65 8.04 15.65
CA LEU A 156 3.34 7.55 16.07
C LEU A 156 2.24 8.60 15.88
N ASN A 157 2.55 9.88 16.08
CA ASN A 157 1.59 10.96 15.84
C ASN A 157 1.29 11.14 14.34
N VAL A 158 2.31 11.06 13.48
CA VAL A 158 2.14 11.06 12.02
C VAL A 158 1.24 9.89 11.60
N GLY A 159 1.55 8.67 12.08
CA GLY A 159 0.75 7.48 11.79
C GLY A 159 -0.69 7.57 12.28
N ARG A 160 -0.88 8.05 13.52
CA ARG A 160 -2.21 8.28 14.11
C ARG A 160 -3.05 9.24 13.28
N ASN A 161 -2.46 10.34 12.83
CA ASN A 161 -3.16 11.33 12.00
C ASN A 161 -3.50 10.76 10.62
N ALA A 162 -2.60 9.96 10.03
CA ALA A 162 -2.88 9.30 8.76
C ALA A 162 -3.99 8.27 8.87
N ILE A 163 -3.97 7.43 9.90
CA ILE A 163 -5.02 6.45 10.13
C ILE A 163 -6.36 7.14 10.41
N GLY A 164 -6.35 8.19 11.23
CA GLY A 164 -7.56 8.94 11.56
C GLY A 164 -8.13 9.79 10.43
N SER A 165 -7.40 10.00 9.33
CA SER A 165 -7.93 10.67 8.14
C SER A 165 -8.44 9.68 7.10
N ILE A 166 -7.73 8.56 6.89
CA ILE A 166 -8.05 7.58 5.85
C ILE A 166 -9.09 6.54 6.31
N PHE A 167 -9.06 6.14 7.59
CA PHE A 167 -9.80 4.98 8.11
C PHE A 167 -10.77 5.34 9.26
N ALA A 168 -11.24 6.59 9.31
CA ALA A 168 -12.14 7.05 10.36
C ALA A 168 -13.61 6.68 10.14
N GLY A 169 -14.00 6.29 8.92
CA GLY A 169 -15.38 5.98 8.54
C GLY A 169 -15.59 4.49 8.26
N GLY A 170 -16.74 3.97 8.70
CA GLY A 170 -17.27 2.68 8.26
C GLY A 170 -17.41 1.58 9.31
N PRO A 171 -18.37 0.65 9.14
CA PRO A 171 -18.60 -0.47 10.04
C PRO A 171 -17.44 -1.48 9.97
N THR A 172 -17.35 -2.35 10.98
CA THR A 172 -16.46 -3.51 10.88
C THR A 172 -16.97 -4.47 9.82
N ILE A 173 -16.09 -4.91 8.93
CA ILE A 173 -16.40 -5.83 7.83
C ILE A 173 -15.98 -7.26 8.18
N ASP A 174 -16.85 -8.23 7.93
CA ASP A 174 -16.56 -9.66 8.06
C ASP A 174 -16.23 -10.27 6.68
N PRO A 175 -15.41 -11.34 6.64
CA PRO A 175 -15.12 -12.01 5.39
C PRO A 175 -16.39 -12.65 4.83
N ALA A 176 -16.73 -12.35 3.58
CA ALA A 176 -17.82 -13.02 2.86
C ALA A 176 -17.24 -14.22 2.10
N ASP A 177 -17.84 -15.40 2.29
CA ASP A 177 -17.39 -16.65 1.68
C ASP A 177 -15.89 -16.94 1.92
N GLY A 178 -15.40 -16.53 3.10
CA GLY A 178 -14.01 -16.71 3.51
C GLY A 178 -13.03 -15.66 2.95
N ARG A 179 -13.49 -14.65 2.22
CA ARG A 179 -12.65 -13.64 1.58
C ARG A 179 -13.03 -12.20 1.97
N TYR A 180 -12.02 -11.33 2.01
CA TYR A 180 -12.22 -9.89 2.05
C TYR A 180 -12.07 -9.32 0.64
N ASN A 181 -13.08 -8.58 0.18
CA ASN A 181 -13.18 -8.02 -1.16
C ASN A 181 -13.27 -6.49 -1.05
N PHE A 182 -12.23 -5.82 -1.53
CA PHE A 182 -12.11 -4.36 -1.50
C PHE A 182 -12.24 -3.80 -2.92
N LEU A 183 -13.21 -2.92 -3.17
CA LEU A 183 -13.26 -2.17 -4.43
C LEU A 183 -12.24 -1.03 -4.39
N MET A 184 -11.23 -1.10 -5.24
CA MET A 184 -10.34 0.01 -5.53
C MET A 184 -10.88 0.82 -6.70
N MET A 185 -11.07 2.11 -6.47
CA MET A 185 -11.52 3.09 -7.46
C MET A 185 -10.41 4.10 -7.71
N GLY A 186 -10.02 4.27 -8.96
CA GLY A 186 -9.09 5.33 -9.36
C GLY A 186 -9.84 6.41 -10.12
N GLY A 187 -9.77 7.66 -9.65
CA GLY A 187 -10.45 8.80 -10.28
C GLY A 187 -9.73 10.11 -10.02
N ASP A 188 -10.13 11.17 -10.74
CA ASP A 188 -9.67 12.54 -10.46
C ASP A 188 -10.56 13.13 -9.37
N ALA A 189 -10.03 13.12 -8.14
CA ALA A 189 -10.75 13.34 -6.90
C ALA A 189 -10.24 14.58 -6.16
N GLY A 190 -9.87 15.63 -6.91
CA GLY A 190 -9.55 16.94 -6.32
C GLY A 190 -10.65 17.44 -5.37
N ASP A 191 -10.23 18.13 -4.30
CA ASP A 191 -11.05 18.58 -3.16
C ASP A 191 -12.31 19.38 -3.56
N ASP A 192 -12.34 19.95 -4.77
CA ASP A 192 -13.41 20.80 -5.29
C ASP A 192 -14.44 20.09 -6.20
N ARG A 193 -14.40 18.74 -6.32
CA ARG A 193 -15.29 17.99 -7.23
C ARG A 193 -16.32 17.11 -6.51
N THR A 194 -17.60 17.40 -6.74
CA THR A 194 -18.75 16.55 -6.38
C THR A 194 -19.16 15.64 -7.54
N GLY A 195 -19.42 14.36 -7.27
CA GLY A 195 -19.83 13.35 -8.27
C GLY A 195 -18.69 12.91 -9.20
N ARG A 196 -17.81 12.03 -8.72
CA ARG A 196 -16.55 11.65 -9.38
C ARG A 196 -16.74 10.42 -10.28
N ARG A 197 -16.36 10.51 -11.55
CA ARG A 197 -16.36 9.32 -12.44
C ARG A 197 -15.05 8.53 -12.26
N PRO A 198 -15.05 7.33 -11.68
CA PRO A 198 -13.85 6.51 -11.62
C PRO A 198 -13.42 6.07 -13.03
N ASP A 199 -12.13 6.21 -13.30
CA ASP A 199 -11.47 5.75 -14.53
C ASP A 199 -10.93 4.32 -14.42
N SER A 200 -10.84 3.80 -13.19
CA SER A 200 -10.41 2.45 -12.85
C SER A 200 -11.33 1.87 -11.79
N LEU A 201 -11.79 0.64 -12.01
CA LEU A 201 -12.54 -0.16 -11.05
C LEU A 201 -11.88 -1.54 -10.96
N SER A 202 -11.43 -1.91 -9.76
CA SER A 202 -10.82 -3.22 -9.53
C SER A 202 -11.12 -3.74 -8.14
N VAL A 203 -11.54 -5.00 -8.02
CA VAL A 203 -11.75 -5.66 -6.73
C VAL A 203 -10.48 -6.42 -6.34
N LEU A 204 -9.91 -6.05 -5.20
CA LEU A 204 -8.87 -6.81 -4.51
C LEU A 204 -9.54 -7.83 -3.58
N SER A 205 -9.45 -9.11 -3.92
CA SER A 205 -10.02 -10.21 -3.14
C SER A 205 -8.93 -11.02 -2.46
N VAL A 206 -8.93 -11.06 -1.12
CA VAL A 206 -7.92 -11.74 -0.31
C VAL A 206 -8.56 -12.82 0.56
N ASP A 207 -8.07 -14.05 0.48
CA ASP A 207 -8.51 -15.15 1.33
C ASP A 207 -8.13 -14.87 2.80
N ALA A 208 -9.11 -14.89 3.70
CA ALA A 208 -8.91 -14.54 5.11
C ALA A 208 -7.95 -15.50 5.85
N LYS A 209 -7.81 -16.75 5.37
CA LYS A 209 -6.98 -17.78 5.98
C LYS A 209 -5.59 -17.82 5.35
N THR A 210 -5.51 -17.95 4.03
CA THR A 210 -4.27 -18.19 3.28
C THR A 210 -3.56 -16.91 2.86
N GLY A 211 -4.28 -15.79 2.70
CA GLY A 211 -3.75 -14.56 2.11
C GLY A 211 -3.63 -14.61 0.58
N GLU A 212 -4.08 -15.67 -0.07
CA GLU A 212 -4.10 -15.75 -1.53
C GLU A 212 -4.95 -14.61 -2.11
N THR A 213 -4.38 -13.91 -3.09
CA THR A 213 -4.89 -12.63 -3.57
C THR A 213 -5.29 -12.73 -5.03
N ALA A 214 -6.44 -12.15 -5.37
CA ALA A 214 -6.90 -11.98 -6.74
C ALA A 214 -7.29 -10.52 -6.99
N ILE A 215 -6.99 -10.01 -8.19
CA ILE A 215 -7.43 -8.70 -8.67
C ILE A 215 -8.39 -8.91 -9.84
N ILE A 216 -9.63 -8.44 -9.69
CA ILE A 216 -10.67 -8.52 -10.71
C ILE A 216 -10.95 -7.10 -11.21
N SER A 217 -10.59 -6.78 -12.45
CA SER A 217 -10.82 -5.45 -13.03
C SER A 217 -12.11 -5.40 -13.82
N VAL A 218 -12.90 -4.36 -13.56
CA VAL A 218 -14.16 -4.08 -14.27
C VAL A 218 -13.94 -2.87 -15.18
N PRO A 219 -14.20 -2.98 -16.50
CA PRO A 219 -14.09 -1.84 -17.40
C PRO A 219 -15.03 -0.72 -16.99
N ARG A 220 -14.52 0.52 -16.99
CA ARG A 220 -15.32 1.70 -16.64
C ARG A 220 -16.53 1.93 -17.57
N ASN A 221 -16.47 1.37 -18.78
CA ASN A 221 -17.51 1.45 -19.82
C ASN A 221 -18.41 0.21 -19.87
N LEU A 222 -18.42 -0.63 -18.83
CA LEU A 222 -19.36 -1.73 -18.72
C LEU A 222 -20.80 -1.17 -18.67
N GLN A 223 -21.67 -1.67 -19.55
CA GLN A 223 -23.09 -1.33 -19.60
C GLN A 223 -23.94 -2.32 -18.79
N ASN A 224 -25.17 -1.92 -18.45
CA ASN A 224 -26.16 -2.76 -17.76
C ASN A 224 -25.66 -3.35 -16.42
N ALA A 225 -24.77 -2.63 -15.73
CA ALA A 225 -24.19 -3.07 -14.46
C ALA A 225 -25.29 -3.45 -13.46
N GLN A 226 -25.11 -4.59 -12.80
CA GLN A 226 -26.11 -5.16 -11.90
C GLN A 226 -25.85 -4.70 -10.47
N PHE A 227 -26.87 -4.21 -9.77
CA PHE A 227 -26.75 -3.86 -8.36
C PHE A 227 -26.91 -5.10 -7.46
N SER A 228 -26.23 -5.14 -6.32
CA SER A 228 -26.41 -6.16 -5.29
C SER A 228 -27.84 -6.16 -4.72
N GLU A 229 -28.29 -7.28 -4.14
CA GLU A 229 -29.69 -7.45 -3.70
C GLU A 229 -30.14 -6.41 -2.66
N GLY A 230 -29.23 -5.95 -1.80
CA GLY A 230 -29.51 -4.97 -0.76
C GLY A 230 -29.49 -3.51 -1.24
N SER A 231 -29.10 -3.24 -2.48
CA SER A 231 -28.93 -1.88 -2.98
C SER A 231 -30.27 -1.14 -3.15
N PRO A 232 -30.42 0.09 -2.63
CA PRO A 232 -31.57 0.94 -2.93
C PRO A 232 -31.76 1.18 -4.43
N MET A 233 -30.66 1.21 -5.20
CA MET A 233 -30.68 1.46 -6.63
C MET A 233 -31.44 0.40 -7.42
N ARG A 234 -31.58 -0.84 -6.92
CA ARG A 234 -32.45 -1.84 -7.56
C ARG A 234 -33.92 -1.43 -7.69
N LYS A 235 -34.39 -0.50 -6.85
CA LYS A 235 -35.77 0.03 -6.96
C LYS A 235 -35.92 0.99 -8.14
N ILE A 236 -34.82 1.64 -8.52
CA ILE A 236 -34.77 2.59 -9.63
C ILE A 236 -34.43 1.84 -10.93
N TYR A 237 -33.44 0.94 -10.85
CA TYR A 237 -32.89 0.14 -11.95
C TYR A 237 -33.03 -1.37 -11.64
N PRO A 238 -34.24 -1.95 -11.78
CA PRO A 238 -34.49 -3.34 -11.41
C PRO A 238 -33.80 -4.35 -12.32
N ASP A 239 -33.62 -4.02 -13.61
CA ASP A 239 -33.03 -4.89 -14.62
C ASP A 239 -31.53 -4.58 -14.86
N GLY A 240 -30.94 -3.75 -14.01
CA GLY A 240 -29.58 -3.22 -14.14
C GLY A 240 -29.57 -1.76 -14.58
N TYR A 241 -28.39 -1.14 -14.53
CA TYR A 241 -28.19 0.26 -14.92
C TYR A 241 -28.29 0.41 -16.45
N ASP A 242 -29.52 0.60 -16.96
CA ASP A 242 -29.93 0.35 -18.36
C ASP A 242 -30.51 1.58 -19.10
N CYS A 243 -30.22 2.79 -18.63
CA CYS A 243 -30.70 4.08 -19.18
C CYS A 243 -30.15 4.49 -20.56
N GLY A 244 -29.58 3.57 -21.34
CA GLY A 244 -29.01 3.80 -22.67
C GLY A 244 -27.48 3.96 -22.70
N ASP A 245 -26.94 4.59 -23.74
CA ASP A 245 -25.48 4.67 -23.98
C ASP A 245 -24.68 5.41 -22.89
N GLU A 246 -25.37 6.25 -22.11
CA GLU A 246 -24.78 7.00 -20.98
C GLU A 246 -24.67 6.15 -19.70
N CYS A 247 -25.37 5.01 -19.64
CA CYS A 247 -25.44 4.13 -18.48
C CYS A 247 -24.21 3.20 -18.37
N LEU A 248 -23.05 3.83 -18.24
CA LEU A 248 -21.78 3.17 -17.98
C LEU A 248 -21.57 3.03 -16.47
N ILE A 249 -20.99 1.91 -16.02
CA ILE A 249 -20.79 1.66 -14.58
C ILE A 249 -20.06 2.79 -13.84
N ASN A 250 -19.18 3.54 -14.50
CA ASN A 250 -18.51 4.69 -13.89
C ASN A 250 -19.37 5.94 -13.72
N ALA A 251 -20.51 6.04 -14.41
CA ALA A 251 -21.45 7.15 -14.27
C ALA A 251 -22.28 7.03 -12.99
N ILE A 252 -22.44 5.82 -12.44
CA ILE A 252 -23.20 5.53 -11.23
C ILE A 252 -22.76 6.40 -10.05
N ASN A 253 -21.44 6.59 -9.86
CA ASN A 253 -20.94 7.44 -8.79
C ASN A 253 -21.48 8.87 -8.91
N THR A 254 -21.35 9.48 -10.09
CA THR A 254 -21.82 10.85 -10.34
C THR A 254 -23.33 10.96 -10.22
N GLU A 255 -24.08 10.03 -10.82
CA GLU A 255 -25.54 10.05 -10.79
C GLU A 255 -26.07 9.92 -9.37
N VAL A 256 -25.59 8.94 -8.59
CA VAL A 256 -26.06 8.76 -7.23
C VAL A 256 -25.66 9.92 -6.34
N THR A 257 -24.46 10.48 -6.51
CA THR A 257 -24.03 11.65 -5.74
C THR A 257 -24.94 12.86 -5.97
N ASN A 258 -25.39 13.06 -7.22
CA ASN A 258 -26.13 14.26 -7.60
C ASN A 258 -27.65 14.10 -7.40
N ASP A 259 -28.19 12.93 -7.75
CA ASP A 259 -29.62 12.74 -7.96
C ASP A 259 -30.26 11.76 -6.96
N TYR A 260 -29.48 10.89 -6.30
CA TYR A 260 -30.00 9.83 -5.42
C TYR A 260 -29.27 9.70 -4.07
N ALA A 261 -28.59 10.75 -3.62
CA ALA A 261 -27.84 10.72 -2.36
C ALA A 261 -28.73 10.49 -1.13
N ASP A 262 -30.01 10.89 -1.22
CA ASP A 262 -31.03 10.69 -0.19
C ASP A 262 -31.40 9.22 0.05
N LEU A 263 -31.13 8.34 -0.92
CA LEU A 263 -31.32 6.89 -0.78
C LEU A 263 -30.29 6.23 0.17
N TYR A 264 -29.21 6.93 0.52
CA TYR A 264 -28.10 6.44 1.33
C TYR A 264 -27.91 7.25 2.63
N PRO A 265 -28.88 7.26 3.54
CA PRO A 265 -28.79 8.06 4.77
C PRO A 265 -27.63 7.59 5.67
N GLY A 266 -26.76 8.53 6.05
CA GLY A 266 -25.63 8.25 6.95
C GLY A 266 -24.42 7.59 6.29
N VAL A 267 -24.38 7.54 4.96
CA VAL A 267 -23.21 7.14 4.17
C VAL A 267 -22.44 8.40 3.76
N ASP A 268 -21.15 8.43 4.04
CA ASP A 268 -20.31 9.61 3.76
C ASP A 268 -20.16 9.89 2.25
N ASP A 269 -20.04 8.85 1.43
CA ASP A 269 -20.03 8.94 -0.05
C ASP A 269 -21.05 7.96 -0.67
N PRO A 270 -22.29 8.42 -0.92
CA PRO A 270 -23.33 7.63 -1.58
C PRO A 270 -22.94 7.11 -2.96
N GLY A 271 -22.19 7.90 -3.74
CA GLY A 271 -21.78 7.53 -5.10
C GLY A 271 -20.78 6.37 -5.11
N ALA A 272 -19.79 6.42 -4.22
CA ALA A 272 -18.83 5.33 -4.03
C ALA A 272 -19.53 4.06 -3.53
N GLN A 273 -20.46 4.20 -2.59
CA GLN A 273 -21.23 3.08 -2.05
C GLN A 273 -22.10 2.41 -3.11
N ALA A 274 -22.83 3.18 -3.93
CA ALA A 274 -23.62 2.62 -5.03
C ALA A 274 -22.75 1.96 -6.10
N THR A 275 -21.56 2.52 -6.38
CA THR A 275 -20.59 1.90 -7.30
C THR A 275 -20.08 0.56 -6.75
N LEU A 276 -19.80 0.48 -5.45
CA LEU A 276 -19.46 -0.78 -4.76
C LEU A 276 -20.58 -1.82 -4.92
N GLU A 277 -21.83 -1.42 -4.73
CA GLU A 277 -22.99 -2.29 -4.87
C GLU A 277 -23.19 -2.76 -6.32
N ALA A 278 -22.96 -1.89 -7.31
CA ALA A 278 -23.00 -2.22 -8.73
C ALA A 278 -21.88 -3.18 -9.13
N VAL A 279 -20.65 -2.97 -8.64
CA VAL A 279 -19.55 -3.92 -8.89
C VAL A 279 -19.83 -5.26 -8.20
N SER A 280 -20.37 -5.23 -6.98
CA SER A 280 -20.73 -6.44 -6.23
C SER A 280 -21.78 -7.28 -6.95
N GLY A 281 -22.88 -6.68 -7.42
CA GLY A 281 -23.90 -7.38 -8.20
C GLY A 281 -23.40 -7.86 -9.56
N THR A 282 -22.63 -7.04 -10.26
CA THR A 282 -22.01 -7.39 -11.55
C THR A 282 -21.10 -8.62 -11.44
N LEU A 283 -20.26 -8.69 -10.40
CA LEU A 283 -19.32 -9.80 -10.21
C LEU A 283 -19.94 -11.01 -9.50
N GLY A 284 -21.10 -10.86 -8.87
CA GLY A 284 -21.77 -11.94 -8.13
C GLY A 284 -21.08 -12.28 -6.80
N ILE A 285 -20.29 -11.36 -6.25
CA ILE A 285 -19.57 -11.53 -4.97
C ILE A 285 -19.87 -10.36 -4.05
N THR A 286 -19.83 -10.58 -2.74
CA THR A 286 -20.01 -9.51 -1.75
C THR A 286 -18.74 -8.67 -1.67
N VAL A 287 -18.79 -7.42 -2.11
CA VAL A 287 -17.74 -6.43 -1.89
C VAL A 287 -18.06 -5.67 -0.61
N GLN A 288 -17.18 -5.67 0.38
CA GLN A 288 -17.50 -5.15 1.72
C GLN A 288 -17.06 -3.71 1.93
N ALA A 289 -15.99 -3.28 1.25
CA ALA A 289 -15.42 -1.96 1.44
C ALA A 289 -14.83 -1.43 0.14
N TYR A 290 -14.65 -0.12 0.08
CA TYR A 290 -13.97 0.56 -1.02
C TYR A 290 -12.78 1.38 -0.55
N VAL A 291 -11.87 1.61 -1.49
CA VAL A 291 -10.75 2.53 -1.40
C VAL A 291 -10.77 3.36 -2.67
N LEU A 292 -11.08 4.64 -2.54
CA LEU A 292 -11.02 5.59 -3.63
C LEU A 292 -9.69 6.32 -3.56
N VAL A 293 -8.97 6.34 -4.69
CA VAL A 293 -7.63 6.93 -4.78
C VAL A 293 -7.64 8.02 -5.84
N ASP A 294 -7.27 9.23 -5.43
CA ASP A 294 -7.01 10.33 -6.35
C ASP A 294 -5.76 10.07 -7.20
N MET A 295 -5.84 10.36 -8.51
CA MET A 295 -4.73 10.15 -9.44
C MET A 295 -3.47 10.96 -9.10
N ALA A 296 -3.62 12.21 -8.67
CA ALA A 296 -2.46 13.05 -8.37
C ALA A 296 -1.73 12.56 -7.12
N GLY A 297 -2.48 12.09 -6.14
CA GLY A 297 -1.86 11.51 -4.97
C GLY A 297 -1.42 10.06 -5.11
N PHE A 298 -2.00 9.29 -6.03
CA PHE A 298 -1.46 8.00 -6.44
C PHE A 298 -0.02 8.14 -6.96
N ALA A 299 0.24 9.15 -7.80
CA ALA A 299 1.58 9.48 -8.24
C ALA A 299 2.52 9.81 -7.07
N LYS A 300 2.07 10.67 -6.13
CA LYS A 300 2.86 11.01 -4.92
C LYS A 300 3.17 9.79 -4.05
N LEU A 301 2.23 8.84 -3.94
CA LEU A 301 2.45 7.61 -3.19
C LEU A 301 3.53 6.75 -3.86
N ILE A 302 3.55 6.67 -5.20
CA ILE A 302 4.60 5.98 -5.95
C ILE A 302 5.97 6.66 -5.74
N ASP A 303 6.03 7.99 -5.78
CA ASP A 303 7.26 8.74 -5.52
C ASP A 303 7.78 8.52 -4.09
N ALA A 304 6.88 8.52 -3.11
CA ALA A 304 7.21 8.27 -1.70
C ALA A 304 7.86 6.89 -1.49
N MET A 305 7.45 5.88 -2.27
CA MET A 305 8.05 4.54 -2.25
C MET A 305 9.40 4.47 -2.98
N GLY A 306 9.79 5.51 -3.73
CA GLY A 306 11.00 5.53 -4.57
C GLY A 306 10.76 5.02 -6.00
N GLY A 307 9.52 5.11 -6.48
CA GLY A 307 9.08 4.59 -7.78
C GLY A 307 8.60 3.13 -7.70
N ILE A 308 8.15 2.61 -8.84
CA ILE A 308 7.78 1.19 -9.03
C ILE A 308 8.64 0.57 -10.13
N LYS A 309 8.89 -0.73 -10.03
CA LYS A 309 9.71 -1.49 -10.98
C LYS A 309 8.83 -2.47 -11.73
N ILE A 310 8.86 -2.34 -13.05
CA ILE A 310 8.06 -3.16 -13.95
C ILE A 310 8.91 -3.62 -15.12
N LYS A 311 8.54 -4.74 -15.72
CA LYS A 311 8.93 -5.12 -17.07
C LYS A 311 7.78 -4.75 -17.99
N ALA A 312 7.98 -3.77 -18.88
CA ALA A 312 7.01 -3.36 -19.88
C ALA A 312 7.18 -4.17 -21.17
N GLY A 313 6.09 -4.71 -21.73
CA GLY A 313 6.13 -5.54 -22.94
C GLY A 313 6.28 -4.78 -24.25
N GLY A 314 5.98 -3.49 -24.26
CA GLY A 314 6.06 -2.62 -25.43
C GLY A 314 6.11 -1.16 -25.00
N TRP A 315 6.42 -0.27 -25.95
CA TRP A 315 6.49 1.17 -25.72
C TRP A 315 5.09 1.74 -25.42
N VAL A 316 5.01 2.68 -24.47
CA VAL A 316 3.75 3.35 -24.11
C VAL A 316 3.86 4.85 -24.38
N PRO A 317 2.98 5.44 -25.21
CA PRO A 317 2.99 6.87 -25.46
C PRO A 317 2.46 7.64 -24.25
N MET A 318 3.10 8.76 -23.94
CA MET A 318 2.55 9.78 -23.05
C MET A 318 1.72 10.73 -23.90
N SER A 319 0.41 10.50 -23.97
CA SER A 319 -0.47 11.20 -24.90
C SER A 319 -0.42 12.71 -24.70
N GLY A 320 -0.23 13.44 -25.80
CA GLY A 320 -0.29 14.90 -25.81
C GLY A 320 -1.71 15.44 -25.94
N PHE A 321 -1.82 16.63 -26.51
CA PHE A 321 -3.11 17.29 -26.77
C PHE A 321 -4.04 16.38 -27.59
N PHE A 322 -5.32 16.32 -27.22
CA PHE A 322 -6.37 15.66 -27.99
C PHE A 322 -7.26 16.72 -28.63
N ASP A 323 -7.36 16.69 -29.95
CA ASP A 323 -8.25 17.57 -30.70
C ASP A 323 -9.64 16.93 -30.74
N GLU A 324 -10.61 17.54 -30.03
CA GLU A 324 -11.98 17.05 -29.96
C GLU A 324 -12.73 17.11 -31.31
N VAL A 325 -12.34 18.03 -32.19
CA VAL A 325 -12.99 18.25 -33.49
C VAL A 325 -12.57 17.16 -34.48
N THR A 326 -11.27 16.90 -34.58
CA THR A 326 -10.74 15.88 -35.50
C THR A 326 -10.71 14.50 -34.86
N ARG A 327 -10.93 14.39 -33.54
CA ARG A 327 -10.78 13.17 -32.73
C ARG A 327 -9.40 12.53 -32.87
N THR A 328 -8.37 13.36 -33.02
CA THR A 328 -6.98 12.90 -33.19
C THR A 328 -6.09 13.36 -32.05
N HIS A 329 -5.21 12.47 -31.60
CA HIS A 329 -4.11 12.84 -30.72
C HIS A 329 -3.02 13.58 -31.49
N GLY A 330 -2.54 14.68 -30.92
CA GLY A 330 -1.35 15.40 -31.36
C GLY A 330 -0.07 14.60 -31.13
N MET A 331 1.08 15.27 -31.15
CA MET A 331 2.35 14.62 -30.85
C MET A 331 2.35 14.11 -29.38
N PRO A 332 2.75 12.87 -29.11
CA PRO A 332 3.05 12.42 -27.75
C PRO A 332 4.06 13.34 -27.07
N LEU A 333 3.90 13.55 -25.77
CA LEU A 333 4.83 14.34 -24.94
C LEU A 333 6.15 13.60 -24.70
N GLY A 334 6.11 12.28 -24.83
CA GLY A 334 7.24 11.37 -24.64
C GLY A 334 6.77 9.93 -24.75
N TRP A 335 7.70 9.00 -24.52
CA TRP A 335 7.41 7.58 -24.53
C TRP A 335 8.07 6.84 -23.37
N ILE A 336 7.34 5.90 -22.79
CA ILE A 336 7.86 4.97 -21.79
C ILE A 336 8.41 3.75 -22.53
N PRO A 337 9.72 3.44 -22.40
CA PRO A 337 10.32 2.34 -23.14
C PRO A 337 9.82 0.96 -22.72
N ALA A 338 9.89 0.01 -23.66
CA ALA A 338 9.76 -1.42 -23.34
C ALA A 338 10.96 -1.91 -22.51
N GLY A 339 10.80 -3.03 -21.79
CA GLY A 339 11.84 -3.63 -20.95
C GLY A 339 11.71 -3.31 -19.47
N ASP A 340 12.80 -3.50 -18.74
CA ASP A 340 12.83 -3.26 -17.29
C ASP A 340 12.90 -1.75 -17.02
N GLN A 341 11.86 -1.22 -16.38
CA GLN A 341 11.67 0.20 -16.09
C GLN A 341 11.52 0.42 -14.58
N THR A 342 12.04 1.56 -14.11
CA THR A 342 11.66 2.12 -12.81
C THR A 342 10.86 3.39 -13.08
N LEU A 343 9.55 3.33 -12.82
CA LEU A 343 8.64 4.42 -13.06
C LEU A 343 8.45 5.23 -11.77
N ASP A 344 8.69 6.53 -11.84
CA ASP A 344 8.23 7.48 -10.83
C ASP A 344 6.70 7.67 -10.93
N GLY A 345 6.13 8.53 -10.08
CA GLY A 345 4.70 8.77 -10.02
C GLY A 345 4.12 9.31 -11.32
N GLU A 346 4.84 10.21 -12.00
CA GLU A 346 4.40 10.77 -13.28
C GLU A 346 4.37 9.70 -14.36
N HIS A 347 5.47 8.96 -14.54
CA HIS A 347 5.55 7.91 -15.56
C HIS A 347 4.60 6.75 -15.26
N ALA A 348 4.42 6.37 -14.00
CA ALA A 348 3.46 5.33 -13.62
C ALA A 348 2.01 5.74 -13.90
N LEU A 349 1.68 7.01 -13.67
CA LEU A 349 0.36 7.56 -14.00
C LEU A 349 0.14 7.55 -15.52
N TRP A 350 1.11 8.01 -16.31
CA TRP A 350 1.04 7.95 -17.77
C TRP A 350 0.93 6.51 -18.29
N TYR A 351 1.71 5.60 -17.71
CA TYR A 351 1.66 4.17 -18.03
C TYR A 351 0.25 3.59 -17.83
N GLY A 352 -0.37 3.90 -16.69
CA GLY A 352 -1.73 3.45 -16.36
C GLY A 352 -2.86 4.21 -17.06
N ARG A 353 -2.61 5.36 -17.69
CA ARG A 353 -3.65 6.21 -18.31
C ARG A 353 -3.68 6.14 -19.83
N SER A 354 -2.53 5.90 -20.47
CA SER A 354 -2.38 5.94 -21.92
C SER A 354 -3.35 4.99 -22.63
N ARG A 355 -3.94 5.48 -23.73
CA ARG A 355 -4.90 4.75 -24.60
C ARG A 355 -4.55 4.86 -26.08
N GLU A 356 -3.46 5.55 -26.39
CA GLU A 356 -3.11 5.83 -27.78
C GLU A 356 -2.52 4.57 -28.42
N TYR A 357 -2.93 4.30 -29.65
CA TYR A 357 -2.57 3.12 -30.46
C TYR A 357 -3.04 1.75 -29.95
N VAL A 358 -3.58 1.65 -28.74
CA VAL A 358 -4.06 0.38 -28.16
C VAL A 358 -5.47 0.51 -27.56
N ASP A 359 -6.08 -0.61 -27.22
CA ASP A 359 -7.43 -0.63 -26.64
C ASP A 359 -7.46 -0.29 -25.14
N ASP A 360 -8.68 -0.09 -24.62
CA ASP A 360 -8.95 0.17 -23.21
C ASP A 360 -8.46 -0.96 -22.30
N TYR A 361 -8.46 -2.18 -22.81
CA TYR A 361 -8.08 -3.39 -22.07
C TYR A 361 -6.57 -3.46 -21.81
N SER A 362 -5.75 -3.00 -22.75
CA SER A 362 -4.31 -2.81 -22.56
C SER A 362 -4.02 -1.82 -21.43
N ARG A 363 -4.84 -0.77 -21.29
CA ARG A 363 -4.78 0.14 -20.14
C ARG A 363 -5.11 -0.58 -18.83
N ILE A 364 -6.19 -1.36 -18.80
CA ILE A 364 -6.59 -2.13 -17.60
C ILE A 364 -5.47 -3.09 -17.18
N GLN A 365 -4.84 -3.79 -18.13
CA GLN A 365 -3.68 -4.66 -17.84
C GLN A 365 -2.51 -3.89 -17.23
N ARG A 366 -2.17 -2.72 -17.78
CA ARG A 366 -1.13 -1.85 -17.22
C ARG A 366 -1.48 -1.38 -15.80
N GLN A 367 -2.73 -0.99 -15.56
CA GLN A 367 -3.21 -0.60 -14.22
C GLN A 367 -3.08 -1.75 -13.22
N GLN A 368 -3.46 -2.98 -13.59
CA GLN A 368 -3.24 -4.18 -12.76
C GLN A 368 -1.76 -4.40 -12.47
N CYS A 369 -0.89 -4.21 -13.46
CA CYS A 369 0.55 -4.37 -13.28
C CYS A 369 1.14 -3.35 -12.31
N VAL A 370 0.73 -2.08 -12.44
CA VAL A 370 1.12 -1.02 -11.50
C VAL A 370 0.71 -1.38 -10.08
N GLN A 371 -0.55 -1.81 -9.87
CA GLN A 371 -1.02 -2.25 -8.56
C GLN A 371 -0.20 -3.41 -8.00
N GLN A 372 0.10 -4.43 -8.83
CA GLN A 372 0.92 -5.56 -8.42
C GLN A 372 2.36 -5.14 -8.09
N ALA A 373 2.95 -4.23 -8.85
CA ALA A 373 4.29 -3.70 -8.59
C ALA A 373 4.35 -2.94 -7.26
N MET A 374 3.32 -2.15 -6.95
CA MET A 374 3.19 -1.50 -5.64
C MET A 374 3.09 -2.53 -4.51
N LEU A 375 2.20 -3.52 -4.64
CA LEU A 375 2.04 -4.58 -3.63
C LEU A 375 3.34 -5.36 -3.39
N LYS A 376 4.11 -5.62 -4.45
CA LYS A 376 5.40 -6.31 -4.37
C LYS A 376 6.46 -5.49 -3.64
N GLN A 377 6.43 -4.16 -3.78
CA GLN A 377 7.43 -3.24 -3.21
C GLN A 377 7.09 -2.67 -1.85
N LEU A 378 5.83 -2.72 -1.43
CA LEU A 378 5.37 -2.37 -0.09
C LEU A 378 5.79 -3.44 0.94
N ASP A 379 7.10 -3.69 1.06
CA ASP A 379 7.65 -4.58 2.06
C ASP A 379 7.95 -3.85 3.38
N PRO A 380 8.07 -4.57 4.53
CA PRO A 380 8.27 -3.93 5.83
C PRO A 380 9.49 -3.01 5.90
N PRO A 381 10.65 -3.31 5.29
CA PRO A 381 11.77 -2.37 5.21
C PRO A 381 11.44 -1.07 4.47
N THR A 382 10.76 -1.15 3.32
CA THR A 382 10.34 0.03 2.56
C THR A 382 9.33 0.85 3.34
N LEU A 383 8.31 0.20 3.91
CA LEU A 383 7.33 0.85 4.79
C LEU A 383 7.97 1.55 5.97
N LEU A 384 8.97 0.94 6.64
CA LEU A 384 9.64 1.55 7.77
C LEU A 384 10.48 2.78 7.36
N SER A 385 11.20 2.68 6.24
CA SER A 385 12.08 3.74 5.76
C SER A 385 11.33 4.92 5.11
N LYS A 386 10.14 4.66 4.55
CA LYS A 386 9.31 5.63 3.83
C LYS A 386 7.99 5.96 4.53
N PHE A 387 7.85 5.57 5.79
CA PHE A 387 6.59 5.66 6.53
C PHE A 387 5.99 7.07 6.52
N GLU A 388 6.82 8.08 6.79
CA GLU A 388 6.39 9.47 6.86
C GLU A 388 5.89 10.00 5.52
N ASP A 389 6.65 9.73 4.44
CA ASP A 389 6.30 10.12 3.09
C ASP A 389 5.00 9.42 2.63
N ILE A 390 4.89 8.11 2.86
CA ILE A 390 3.72 7.30 2.52
C ILE A 390 2.49 7.75 3.31
N ALA A 391 2.63 7.95 4.62
CA ALA A 391 1.52 8.38 5.48
C ALA A 391 1.02 9.76 5.07
N SER A 392 1.92 10.72 4.83
CA SER A 392 1.60 12.08 4.38
C SER A 392 0.98 12.12 2.99
N ALA A 393 1.45 11.26 2.07
CA ALA A 393 0.86 11.13 0.75
C ALA A 393 -0.54 10.50 0.82
N GLY A 394 -0.77 9.48 1.65
CA GLY A 394 -2.05 8.80 1.73
C GLY A 394 -3.21 9.68 2.24
N THR A 395 -2.96 10.58 3.20
CA THR A 395 -4.03 11.34 3.87
C THR A 395 -4.80 12.32 2.99
N LYS A 396 -4.23 12.74 1.87
CA LYS A 396 -4.80 13.78 1.00
C LYS A 396 -5.50 13.22 -0.24
N VAL A 397 -5.62 11.90 -0.32
CA VAL A 397 -5.70 11.20 -1.61
C VAL A 397 -6.57 9.96 -1.53
N VAL A 398 -6.56 9.30 -0.36
CA VAL A 398 -7.24 8.04 -0.15
C VAL A 398 -8.47 8.29 0.71
N GLU A 399 -9.62 7.98 0.14
CA GLU A 399 -10.90 7.92 0.84
C GLU A 399 -11.31 6.46 0.98
N SER A 400 -11.77 6.05 2.16
CA SER A 400 -12.16 4.67 2.41
C SER A 400 -13.22 4.57 3.50
N ASN A 401 -14.07 3.55 3.39
CA ASN A 401 -15.01 3.15 4.43
C ASN A 401 -14.47 1.98 5.29
N ILE A 402 -13.16 1.75 5.30
CA ILE A 402 -12.52 0.72 6.13
C ILE A 402 -12.33 1.25 7.55
N SER A 403 -12.83 0.51 8.54
CA SER A 403 -12.67 0.86 9.95
C SER A 403 -11.22 0.74 10.43
N SER A 404 -10.71 1.80 11.06
CA SER A 404 -9.40 1.80 11.75
C SER A 404 -9.24 0.68 12.79
N SER A 405 -10.35 0.19 13.36
CA SER A 405 -10.35 -0.88 14.35
C SER A 405 -9.92 -2.25 13.81
N GLN A 406 -9.98 -2.44 12.48
CA GLN A 406 -9.62 -3.70 11.80
C GLN A 406 -8.28 -3.63 11.07
N LEU A 407 -7.56 -2.51 11.16
CA LEU A 407 -6.25 -2.38 10.51
C LEU A 407 -5.26 -3.44 11.00
N GLY A 408 -5.30 -3.83 12.28
CA GLY A 408 -4.45 -4.92 12.78
C GLY A 408 -4.70 -6.25 12.07
N SER A 409 -5.96 -6.62 11.84
CA SER A 409 -6.30 -7.83 11.08
C SER A 409 -5.91 -7.73 9.61
N PHE A 410 -6.01 -6.55 8.98
CA PHE A 410 -5.62 -6.38 7.59
C PHE A 410 -4.10 -6.33 7.39
N VAL A 411 -3.34 -5.84 8.37
CA VAL A 411 -1.87 -5.93 8.34
C VAL A 411 -1.41 -7.38 8.47
N ASP A 412 -2.03 -8.16 9.36
CA ASP A 412 -1.76 -9.59 9.46
C ASP A 412 -2.14 -10.32 8.16
N LEU A 413 -3.26 -9.95 7.53
CA LEU A 413 -3.68 -10.47 6.22
C LEU A 413 -2.70 -10.11 5.10
N ALA A 414 -2.26 -8.86 5.02
CA ALA A 414 -1.26 -8.39 4.06
C ALA A 414 0.08 -9.13 4.24
N THR A 415 0.45 -9.43 5.49
CA THR A 415 1.64 -10.22 5.80
C THR A 415 1.52 -11.66 5.27
N LYS A 416 0.33 -12.28 5.33
CA LYS A 416 0.08 -13.60 4.74
C LYS A 416 0.07 -13.58 3.21
N ALA A 417 -0.47 -12.51 2.63
CA ALA A 417 -0.52 -12.30 1.19
C ALA A 417 0.88 -12.06 0.59
N LYS A 418 1.85 -11.63 1.40
CA LYS A 418 3.20 -11.38 0.94
C LYS A 418 3.84 -12.65 0.35
N GLY A 419 4.26 -12.55 -0.90
CA GLY A 419 4.91 -13.64 -1.63
C GLY A 419 3.94 -14.64 -2.27
N GLN A 420 2.63 -14.45 -2.11
CA GLN A 420 1.64 -15.19 -2.88
C GLN A 420 1.60 -14.68 -4.32
N GLU A 421 1.30 -15.58 -5.26
CA GLU A 421 0.99 -15.18 -6.63
C GLU A 421 -0.33 -14.42 -6.66
N VAL A 422 -0.33 -13.25 -7.28
CA VAL A 422 -1.54 -12.45 -7.46
C VAL A 422 -2.24 -12.91 -8.73
N LYS A 423 -3.39 -13.57 -8.58
CA LYS A 423 -4.21 -13.95 -9.72
C LYS A 423 -4.93 -12.74 -10.27
N ARG A 424 -5.22 -12.73 -11.57
CA ARG A 424 -5.91 -11.61 -12.21
C ARG A 424 -7.03 -12.08 -13.12
N LEU A 425 -8.04 -11.24 -13.24
CA LEU A 425 -9.13 -11.39 -14.19
C LEU A 425 -9.55 -10.00 -14.67
N THR A 426 -9.71 -9.82 -15.97
CA THR A 426 -10.29 -8.61 -16.56
C THR A 426 -11.67 -8.96 -17.10
N ILE A 427 -12.71 -8.19 -16.77
CA ILE A 427 -14.06 -8.38 -17.35
C ILE A 427 -14.08 -7.79 -18.77
N GLY A 428 -13.32 -8.41 -19.67
CA GLY A 428 -13.02 -7.98 -21.03
C GLY A 428 -11.80 -8.75 -21.59
N PRO A 429 -11.31 -8.45 -22.79
CA PRO A 429 -10.08 -9.00 -23.32
C PRO A 429 -8.91 -8.90 -22.33
N PRO A 430 -8.06 -9.93 -22.23
CA PRO A 430 -8.05 -11.15 -23.03
C PRO A 430 -8.97 -12.25 -22.49
N ASP A 431 -9.63 -12.03 -21.34
CA ASP A 431 -10.35 -13.08 -20.62
C ASP A 431 -11.81 -13.27 -21.11
N PHE A 432 -12.32 -12.27 -21.84
CA PHE A 432 -13.63 -12.24 -22.50
C PHE A 432 -13.52 -11.59 -23.88
N ASP A 433 -14.56 -11.71 -24.72
CA ASP A 433 -14.62 -11.07 -26.03
C ASP A 433 -14.72 -9.53 -25.92
N ALA A 434 -14.29 -8.81 -26.96
CA ALA A 434 -14.24 -7.35 -26.94
C ALA A 434 -15.61 -6.67 -26.78
N SER A 435 -16.69 -7.30 -27.25
CA SER A 435 -18.07 -6.81 -27.13
C SER A 435 -18.67 -6.99 -25.74
N PHE A 436 -17.99 -7.71 -24.85
CA PHE A 436 -18.53 -8.11 -23.56
C PHE A 436 -18.84 -6.93 -22.63
N SER A 437 -18.12 -5.81 -22.77
CA SER A 437 -18.41 -4.59 -22.00
C SER A 437 -19.75 -3.94 -22.38
N THR A 438 -20.24 -4.17 -23.60
CA THR A 438 -21.48 -3.57 -24.12
C THR A 438 -22.68 -4.50 -23.95
N VAL A 439 -22.46 -5.82 -24.05
CA VAL A 439 -23.51 -6.82 -23.87
C VAL A 439 -22.99 -7.92 -22.92
N PRO A 440 -22.89 -7.63 -21.61
CA PRO A 440 -22.35 -8.58 -20.65
C PRO A 440 -23.32 -9.74 -20.39
N ASP A 441 -22.76 -10.95 -20.32
CA ASP A 441 -23.45 -12.13 -19.79
C ASP A 441 -22.99 -12.36 -18.35
N PHE A 442 -23.84 -11.97 -17.39
CA PHE A 442 -23.51 -12.00 -15.97
C PHE A 442 -23.30 -13.41 -15.44
N ASP A 443 -23.97 -14.43 -15.99
CA ASP A 443 -23.78 -15.82 -15.56
C ASP A 443 -22.35 -16.29 -15.89
N ILE A 444 -21.82 -15.89 -17.05
CA ILE A 444 -20.43 -16.16 -17.44
C ILE A 444 -19.44 -15.39 -16.56
N ILE A 445 -19.73 -14.13 -16.19
CA ILE A 445 -18.92 -13.36 -15.24
C ILE A 445 -18.84 -14.12 -13.91
N HIS A 446 -19.98 -14.45 -13.33
CA HIS A 446 -20.07 -15.08 -12.03
C HIS A 446 -19.34 -16.43 -12.03
N ALA A 447 -19.50 -17.24 -13.09
CA ALA A 447 -18.80 -18.50 -13.24
C ALA A 447 -17.26 -18.33 -13.26
N LYS A 448 -16.74 -17.37 -14.05
CA LYS A 448 -15.28 -17.11 -14.13
C LYS A 448 -14.72 -16.50 -12.85
N VAL A 449 -15.46 -15.61 -12.19
CA VAL A 449 -15.09 -15.05 -10.89
C VAL A 449 -15.01 -16.18 -9.86
N ASN A 450 -16.03 -17.03 -9.77
CA ASN A 450 -16.03 -18.17 -8.85
C ASN A 450 -14.89 -19.15 -9.15
N GLN A 451 -14.59 -19.42 -10.42
CA GLN A 451 -13.45 -20.25 -10.82
C GLN A 451 -12.11 -19.64 -10.37
N LEU A 452 -11.91 -18.34 -10.59
CA LEU A 452 -10.71 -17.61 -10.17
C LEU A 452 -10.53 -17.72 -8.66
N LEU A 453 -11.57 -17.39 -7.90
CA LEU A 453 -11.53 -17.35 -6.43
C LEU A 453 -11.39 -18.76 -5.83
N ALA A 454 -12.06 -19.77 -6.38
CA ALA A 454 -11.88 -21.16 -5.96
C ALA A 454 -10.45 -21.66 -6.20
N SER A 455 -9.87 -21.33 -7.36
CA SER A 455 -8.47 -21.65 -7.63
C SER A 455 -7.53 -20.92 -6.67
N ALA A 456 -7.92 -19.74 -6.19
CA ALA A 456 -7.17 -18.89 -5.26
C ALA A 456 -7.45 -19.21 -3.78
N SER A 457 -8.05 -20.36 -3.48
CA SER A 457 -8.42 -20.75 -2.10
C SER A 457 -7.94 -22.16 -1.73
N GLY A 458 -6.94 -22.73 -2.42
CA GLY A 458 -6.51 -24.10 -2.12
C GLY A 458 -5.19 -24.60 -2.73
N PRO A 459 -4.46 -25.49 -2.01
CA PRO A 459 -3.44 -26.34 -2.60
C PRO A 459 -4.10 -27.37 -3.51
N GLN A 460 -3.67 -27.38 -4.78
CA GLN A 460 -4.00 -28.31 -5.86
C GLN A 460 -4.64 -29.63 -5.38
N ALA A 461 -5.96 -29.71 -5.39
CA ALA A 461 -6.64 -30.98 -5.53
C ALA A 461 -6.50 -31.37 -7.00
N ALA A 462 -5.45 -32.14 -7.31
CA ALA A 462 -5.33 -32.83 -8.57
C ALA A 462 -6.54 -33.75 -8.74
N ALA A 463 -7.54 -33.31 -9.50
CA ALA A 463 -8.48 -34.23 -10.11
C ALA A 463 -7.76 -34.86 -11.32
N PRO A 464 -7.68 -36.19 -11.43
CA PRO A 464 -7.18 -36.82 -12.64
C PRO A 464 -8.13 -36.46 -13.78
N VAL A 465 -7.58 -35.88 -14.84
CA VAL A 465 -8.27 -35.78 -16.12
C VAL A 465 -8.27 -37.20 -16.69
N ASP A 466 -9.29 -37.97 -16.36
CA ASP A 466 -9.57 -39.23 -17.02
C ASP A 466 -10.98 -39.19 -17.62
N SER A 467 -10.99 -38.97 -18.94
CA SER A 467 -11.87 -39.65 -19.88
C SER A 467 -13.37 -39.68 -19.57
N MET A 468 -14.09 -38.63 -19.98
CA MET A 468 -15.51 -38.75 -20.34
C MET A 468 -15.74 -38.32 -21.80
N VAL A 469 -15.34 -39.20 -22.72
CA VAL A 469 -16.06 -39.39 -23.98
C VAL A 469 -16.52 -40.84 -23.99
N GLN A 470 -17.80 -41.05 -23.70
CA GLN A 470 -18.52 -42.22 -24.21
C GLN A 470 -20.01 -41.89 -24.31
N ALA A 471 -20.35 -41.29 -25.46
CA ALA A 471 -21.70 -41.33 -25.97
C ALA A 471 -22.02 -42.78 -26.37
N SER A 472 -23.12 -43.30 -25.83
CA SER A 472 -23.62 -44.64 -26.08
C SER A 472 -23.95 -44.86 -27.56
N SER A 473 -23.39 -45.93 -28.12
CA SER A 473 -23.76 -46.49 -29.40
C SER A 473 -24.98 -47.38 -29.26
N VAL A 474 -26.05 -47.07 -30.01
CA VAL A 474 -27.05 -48.05 -30.42
C VAL A 474 -27.09 -48.01 -31.94
N GLY A 475 -26.75 -49.15 -32.54
CA GLY A 475 -26.59 -49.30 -33.97
C GLY A 475 -27.90 -49.46 -34.73
N GLY A 476 -27.80 -49.27 -36.05
CA GLY A 476 -28.83 -49.56 -37.03
C GLY A 476 -28.45 -48.94 -38.37
N GLY A 477 -27.73 -49.69 -39.21
CA GLY A 477 -27.25 -49.21 -40.51
C GLY A 477 -28.34 -49.12 -41.58
N LEU A 478 -28.01 -48.46 -42.70
CA LEU A 478 -28.15 -48.93 -44.09
C LEU A 478 -27.72 -47.84 -45.09
N GLN A 479 -26.75 -48.21 -45.95
CA GLN A 479 -26.60 -47.94 -47.40
C GLN A 479 -26.49 -46.50 -47.98
N ALA A 480 -25.25 -46.20 -48.40
CA ALA A 480 -24.78 -45.82 -49.75
C ALA A 480 -25.58 -44.85 -50.65
N SER A 481 -24.96 -43.69 -50.96
CA SER A 481 -24.69 -43.24 -52.34
C SER A 481 -23.81 -41.97 -52.36
N SER A 482 -22.80 -41.93 -53.24
CA SER A 482 -22.07 -40.74 -53.71
C SER A 482 -22.24 -40.65 -55.23
N PRO A 483 -21.75 -39.64 -55.98
CA PRO A 483 -21.05 -38.40 -55.59
C PRO A 483 -21.58 -37.12 -56.29
N LEU A 484 -21.18 -35.93 -55.82
CA LEU A 484 -20.99 -34.75 -56.70
C LEU A 484 -20.08 -33.70 -56.01
N ARG A 485 -18.99 -33.36 -56.71
CA ARG A 485 -18.09 -32.20 -56.56
C ARG A 485 -17.73 -31.75 -58.00
N PRO A 486 -17.22 -30.53 -58.28
CA PRO A 486 -16.74 -29.49 -57.36
C PRO A 486 -17.17 -28.03 -57.72
N ALA A 487 -16.98 -27.09 -56.78
CA ALA A 487 -16.47 -25.74 -57.07
C ALA A 487 -15.84 -25.15 -55.80
N ALA A 488 -14.58 -24.73 -55.92
CA ALA A 488 -13.80 -23.96 -54.95
C ALA A 488 -14.33 -22.52 -54.84
N GLY A 489 -14.08 -21.71 -53.81
CA GLY A 489 -13.30 -21.84 -52.59
C GLY A 489 -13.26 -20.48 -51.89
N LEU A 490 -13.22 -20.47 -50.56
CA LEU A 490 -12.81 -19.35 -49.68
C LEU A 490 -12.44 -19.99 -48.32
N PRO A 491 -11.21 -19.80 -47.78
CA PRO A 491 -10.92 -20.30 -46.44
C PRO A 491 -11.40 -19.30 -45.38
N ALA A 492 -12.31 -19.78 -44.53
CA ALA A 492 -12.75 -19.09 -43.32
C ALA A 492 -11.81 -19.43 -42.14
N GLY A 493 -11.46 -18.38 -41.39
CA GLY A 493 -11.28 -18.38 -39.93
C GLY A 493 -10.30 -19.38 -39.33
N SER A 494 -9.05 -18.95 -39.15
CA SER A 494 -8.19 -19.53 -38.12
C SER A 494 -8.78 -19.19 -36.75
N ALA A 495 -9.27 -20.21 -36.04
CA ALA A 495 -9.68 -20.14 -34.65
C ALA A 495 -8.52 -19.59 -33.80
N ALA A 496 -8.76 -18.47 -33.11
CA ALA A 496 -7.84 -17.92 -32.14
C ALA A 496 -7.66 -18.94 -31.01
N GLN A 497 -6.45 -19.49 -30.89
CA GLN A 497 -6.04 -20.28 -29.75
C GLN A 497 -6.11 -19.42 -28.48
N GLN A 498 -6.84 -19.92 -27.48
CA GLN A 498 -6.91 -19.36 -26.15
C GLN A 498 -5.50 -19.31 -25.54
N THR A 499 -4.97 -18.10 -25.37
CA THR A 499 -3.68 -17.88 -24.71
C THR A 499 -3.86 -18.06 -23.20
N PRO A 500 -2.98 -18.81 -22.50
CA PRO A 500 -2.95 -18.82 -21.04
C PRO A 500 -2.67 -17.41 -20.48
N PRO A 501 -2.91 -17.13 -19.18
CA PRO A 501 -2.53 -15.86 -18.59
C PRO A 501 -1.02 -15.63 -18.84
N PRO A 502 -0.57 -14.40 -19.12
CA PRO A 502 0.84 -14.12 -19.29
C PRO A 502 1.50 -14.43 -17.95
N SER A 503 2.30 -15.49 -17.97
CA SER A 503 3.42 -15.63 -17.06
C SER A 503 4.26 -14.35 -17.10
N SER A 504 5.06 -14.12 -16.07
CA SER A 504 6.16 -13.16 -16.09
C SER A 504 7.16 -13.36 -17.24
N ASP A 505 6.99 -14.42 -18.05
CA ASP A 505 7.88 -14.85 -19.12
C ASP A 505 7.39 -14.37 -20.49
N PHE A 506 7.34 -13.05 -20.67
CA PHE A 506 7.27 -12.46 -22.01
C PHE A 506 8.56 -11.71 -22.33
N THR A 507 8.94 -11.73 -23.60
CA THR A 507 10.05 -10.92 -24.10
C THR A 507 9.51 -9.54 -24.49
N PRO A 508 10.03 -8.45 -23.91
CA PRO A 508 9.72 -7.09 -24.34
C PRO A 508 10.03 -6.90 -25.82
N VAL A 509 9.12 -6.25 -26.55
CA VAL A 509 9.34 -5.87 -27.95
C VAL A 509 10.17 -4.59 -27.97
N THR A 510 11.47 -4.73 -28.24
CA THR A 510 12.43 -3.62 -28.30
C THR A 510 13.00 -3.39 -29.70
N THR A 511 12.68 -4.25 -30.67
CA THR A 511 13.14 -4.16 -32.06
C THR A 511 11.98 -4.25 -33.04
N THR A 512 12.14 -3.62 -34.19
CA THR A 512 11.25 -3.75 -35.35
C THR A 512 11.31 -5.18 -35.92
N PRO A 513 10.38 -5.58 -36.80
CA PRO A 513 10.43 -6.87 -37.49
C PRO A 513 11.74 -7.13 -38.24
N ASP A 514 12.42 -6.07 -38.70
CA ASP A 514 13.69 -6.14 -39.41
C ASP A 514 14.93 -6.17 -38.48
N GLY A 515 14.72 -6.14 -37.16
CA GLY A 515 15.77 -6.23 -36.15
C GLY A 515 16.37 -4.91 -35.70
N GLU A 516 15.93 -3.78 -36.26
CA GLU A 516 16.38 -2.44 -35.83
C GLU A 516 15.78 -2.06 -34.47
N PRO A 517 16.52 -1.41 -33.56
CA PRO A 517 15.99 -0.93 -32.29
C PRO A 517 14.80 0.01 -32.46
N ILE A 518 13.73 -0.20 -31.70
CA ILE A 518 12.64 0.77 -31.57
C ILE A 518 13.14 1.88 -30.64
N THR A 519 13.13 3.12 -31.12
CA THR A 519 13.49 4.30 -30.33
C THR A 519 12.35 5.32 -30.31
N GLU A 520 12.41 6.24 -29.36
CA GLU A 520 11.48 7.38 -29.30
C GLU A 520 11.52 8.22 -30.57
N GLU A 521 12.69 8.41 -31.18
CA GLU A 521 12.85 9.15 -32.43
C GLU A 521 12.11 8.46 -33.58
N LEU A 522 12.21 7.13 -33.68
CA LEU A 522 11.50 6.34 -34.69
C LEU A 522 9.98 6.48 -34.52
N LEU A 523 9.47 6.28 -33.30
CA LEU A 523 8.03 6.39 -33.03
C LEU A 523 7.50 7.80 -33.28
N SER A 524 8.28 8.82 -32.89
CA SER A 524 7.96 10.22 -33.13
C SER A 524 8.04 10.60 -34.61
N GLN A 525 8.97 10.01 -35.37
CA GLN A 525 9.07 10.17 -36.82
C GLN A 525 7.86 9.57 -37.51
N LEU A 526 7.50 8.32 -37.19
CA LEU A 526 6.31 7.66 -37.73
C LEU A 526 5.04 8.48 -37.47
N LYS A 527 4.93 9.11 -36.29
CA LYS A 527 3.79 9.99 -35.98
C LYS A 527 3.80 11.26 -36.84
N ARG A 528 4.97 11.88 -37.05
CA ARG A 528 5.11 13.05 -37.95
C ARG A 528 4.77 12.72 -39.40
N GLU A 529 5.08 11.51 -39.83
CA GLU A 529 4.76 10.98 -41.17
C GLU A 529 3.30 10.52 -41.30
N GLY A 530 2.54 10.49 -40.19
CA GLY A 530 1.15 10.03 -40.16
C GLY A 530 0.99 8.51 -40.25
N ASN A 531 2.08 7.74 -40.09
CA ASN A 531 2.08 6.29 -40.18
C ASN A 531 1.66 5.64 -38.84
N GLU A 532 0.41 5.88 -38.42
CA GLU A 532 -0.10 5.35 -37.15
C GLU A 532 -0.22 3.82 -37.13
N GLU A 533 -0.43 3.19 -38.29
CA GLU A 533 -0.54 1.72 -38.37
C GLU A 533 0.80 1.04 -38.02
N ALA A 534 1.92 1.58 -38.50
CA ALA A 534 3.24 1.09 -38.08
C ALA A 534 3.46 1.26 -36.58
N ILE A 535 3.02 2.39 -36.00
CA ILE A 535 3.10 2.59 -34.55
C ILE A 535 2.27 1.54 -33.82
N ARG A 536 1.00 1.31 -34.22
CA ARG A 536 0.11 0.30 -33.63
C ARG A 536 0.76 -1.08 -33.60
N GLN A 537 1.41 -1.47 -34.69
CA GLN A 537 2.11 -2.76 -34.78
C GLN A 537 3.31 -2.83 -33.83
N LEU A 538 4.12 -1.77 -33.75
CA LEU A 538 5.30 -1.73 -32.90
C LEU A 538 4.96 -1.68 -31.40
N VAL A 539 3.81 -1.12 -31.02
CA VAL A 539 3.41 -0.98 -29.61
C VAL A 539 2.30 -1.94 -29.16
N ALA A 540 1.88 -2.88 -30.00
CA ALA A 540 0.77 -3.79 -29.74
C ALA A 540 0.90 -4.60 -28.44
N THR A 541 2.14 -4.84 -27.97
CA THR A 541 2.41 -5.60 -26.74
C THR A 541 2.45 -4.74 -25.48
N ASN A 542 2.13 -3.46 -25.56
CA ASN A 542 2.29 -2.53 -24.43
C ASN A 542 1.27 -2.74 -23.29
N GLY A 543 0.29 -3.63 -23.44
CA GLY A 543 -0.55 -4.14 -22.34
C GLY A 543 0.14 -5.22 -21.49
N LYS A 544 1.13 -5.92 -22.04
CA LYS A 544 1.90 -6.95 -21.31
C LYS A 544 2.83 -6.27 -20.30
N CYS A 545 2.76 -6.70 -19.04
CA CYS A 545 3.54 -6.13 -17.97
C CYS A 545 3.75 -7.15 -16.84
N ALA A 546 4.90 -7.10 -16.17
CA ALA A 546 5.19 -7.90 -14.98
C ALA A 546 5.88 -7.07 -13.89
N PRO A 547 5.53 -7.24 -12.60
CA PRO A 547 6.20 -6.56 -11.50
C PRO A 547 7.59 -7.16 -11.22
N LEU A 548 8.63 -6.32 -11.13
CA LEU A 548 10.02 -6.75 -10.90
C LEU A 548 10.39 -6.87 -9.43
#